data_AF-A0A9W7YHF1-F1
#
_entry.id   AF-A0A9W7YHF1-F1
#
_cell.length_a   1.000
_cell.length_b   1.000
_cell.length_c   1.000
_cell.angle_alpha   90.00
_cell.angle_beta   90.00
_cell.angle_gamma   90.00
#
_symmetry.space_group_name_H-M   'P 1'
#
loop_
_entity.id
_entity.type
_entity.pdbx_description
1 polymer ?
#
loop_
_entity_poly.entity_id
_entity_poly.type
_entity_poly.pdbx_seq_one_letter_code
_entity_poly.pdbx_strand_id
1 'polypeptide(L)'
;MTAQWLPDLLRNPIAALIGEDCTVTLIDKFNLFEPTCLRHALSKGLGLGIVLGGCIVKLPQLFKILKSKSVAGISFSSYVLELLANAITLAYNYRRGYAFTTYGEAVFIGAQNYVIALLMLIFAGRASLAVVTGALFAAFAIALFEVSVVGDTLLSTLYGLTIPLVISSRIPQIYTIHKNKFTGQLSAFAVFNYFLGTAARLFTTLVEVDDSLVLVGAVLAFLANSVLAAQMLYYWNAPAPKEKYRLDSKKAE
;
A
#
# COMPACT_ATOMS: atom_id res chain seq x y z
N MET A 1 22.58 -32.90 -18.23
CA MET A 1 21.17 -32.83 -18.63
C MET A 1 20.37 -32.66 -17.35
N THR A 2 20.00 -31.43 -17.00
CA THR A 2 19.16 -31.16 -15.83
C THR A 2 17.77 -31.69 -16.12
N ALA A 3 17.27 -32.60 -15.28
CA ALA A 3 15.92 -33.16 -15.42
C ALA A 3 14.92 -32.02 -15.22
N GLN A 4 14.27 -31.60 -16.30
CA GLN A 4 13.30 -30.53 -16.28
C GLN A 4 11.95 -31.11 -15.84
N TRP A 5 11.61 -30.90 -14.57
CA TRP A 5 10.40 -31.46 -13.95
C TRP A 5 9.13 -30.65 -14.28
N LEU A 6 9.29 -29.39 -14.71
CA LEU A 6 8.19 -28.47 -14.94
C LEU A 6 8.05 -28.14 -16.44
N PRO A 7 6.83 -28.17 -17.01
CA PRO A 7 6.59 -27.77 -18.40
C PRO A 7 7.10 -26.35 -18.66
N ASP A 8 7.63 -26.08 -19.85
CA ASP A 8 8.17 -24.77 -20.25
C ASP A 8 7.20 -23.62 -20.00
N LEU A 9 5.90 -23.87 -20.17
CA LEU A 9 4.83 -22.89 -19.94
C LEU A 9 4.82 -22.34 -18.49
N LEU A 10 5.16 -23.17 -17.51
CA LEU A 10 5.23 -22.78 -16.10
C LEU A 10 6.66 -22.44 -15.67
N ARG A 11 7.67 -23.10 -16.25
CA ARG A 11 9.08 -22.87 -15.92
C ARG A 11 9.57 -21.50 -16.37
N ASN A 12 9.26 -21.10 -17.59
CA ASN A 12 9.73 -19.83 -18.16
C ASN A 12 9.31 -18.58 -17.39
N PRO A 13 8.04 -18.41 -16.95
CA PRO A 13 7.66 -17.25 -16.13
C PRO A 13 8.30 -17.29 -14.75
N ILE A 14 8.52 -18.48 -14.17
CA ILE A 14 9.21 -18.61 -12.88
C ILE A 14 10.70 -18.26 -13.04
N ALA A 15 11.37 -18.79 -14.04
CA ALA A 15 12.77 -18.48 -14.34
C ALA A 15 12.99 -17.00 -14.66
N ALA A 16 12.04 -16.36 -15.35
CA ALA A 16 12.06 -14.92 -15.57
C ALA A 16 11.88 -14.11 -14.27
N LEU A 17 11.20 -14.66 -13.26
CA LEU A 17 10.91 -13.99 -12.00
C LEU A 17 12.02 -14.15 -10.95
N ILE A 18 12.57 -15.36 -10.79
CA ILE A 18 13.55 -15.70 -9.73
C ILE A 18 14.96 -16.00 -10.27
N GLY A 19 15.14 -16.03 -11.59
CA GLY A 19 16.40 -16.38 -12.26
C GLY A 19 16.55 -17.86 -12.56
N GLU A 20 17.31 -18.20 -13.61
CA GLU A 20 17.59 -19.59 -14.02
C GLU A 20 18.34 -20.37 -12.92
N ASP A 21 19.34 -19.76 -12.26
CA ASP A 21 20.13 -20.44 -11.23
C ASP A 21 19.28 -20.85 -10.01
N CYS A 22 18.37 -19.98 -9.57
CA CYS A 22 17.47 -20.28 -8.47
C CYS A 22 16.33 -21.20 -8.90
N THR A 23 15.89 -21.14 -10.15
CA THR A 23 14.93 -22.11 -10.71
C THR A 23 15.54 -23.51 -10.74
N VAL A 24 16.76 -23.64 -11.22
CA VAL A 24 17.47 -24.93 -11.23
C VAL A 24 17.69 -25.44 -9.81
N THR A 25 18.08 -24.58 -8.88
CA THR A 25 18.38 -24.99 -7.50
C THR A 25 17.13 -25.38 -6.72
N LEU A 26 16.06 -24.58 -6.79
CA LEU A 26 14.83 -24.80 -6.03
C LEU A 26 13.89 -25.81 -6.69
N ILE A 27 13.73 -25.76 -8.01
CA ILE A 27 12.72 -26.54 -8.75
C ILE A 27 13.35 -27.78 -9.38
N ASP A 28 14.43 -27.63 -10.15
CA ASP A 28 15.00 -28.77 -10.88
C ASP A 28 15.82 -29.71 -9.97
N LYS A 29 16.49 -29.17 -8.94
CA LYS A 29 17.28 -29.92 -7.95
C LYS A 29 16.57 -30.16 -6.61
N PHE A 30 15.36 -29.60 -6.42
CA PHE A 30 14.58 -29.68 -5.18
C PHE A 30 15.36 -29.27 -3.90
N ASN A 31 16.38 -28.41 -4.03
CA ASN A 31 17.11 -27.88 -2.87
C ASN A 31 16.36 -26.67 -2.29
N LEU A 32 15.18 -26.93 -1.72
CA LEU A 32 14.27 -25.91 -1.20
C LEU A 32 14.83 -25.13 0.00
N PHE A 33 15.89 -25.62 0.63
CA PHE A 33 16.50 -25.02 1.82
C PHE A 33 17.74 -24.18 1.50
N GLU A 34 18.05 -23.95 0.22
CA GLU A 34 19.11 -23.02 -0.17
C GLU A 34 18.75 -21.60 0.25
N PRO A 35 19.43 -21.00 1.24
CA PRO A 35 18.93 -19.83 1.94
C PRO A 35 18.86 -18.57 1.07
N THR A 36 19.77 -18.42 0.11
CA THR A 36 19.81 -17.29 -0.83
C THR A 36 18.67 -17.35 -1.83
N CYS A 37 18.53 -18.47 -2.53
CA CYS A 37 17.47 -18.64 -3.53
C CYS A 37 16.07 -18.68 -2.91
N LEU A 38 15.90 -19.32 -1.75
CA LEU A 38 14.61 -19.36 -1.07
C LEU A 38 14.16 -17.95 -0.65
N ARG A 39 15.05 -17.16 -0.04
CA ARG A 39 14.73 -15.78 0.36
C ARG A 39 14.38 -14.91 -0.85
N HIS A 40 15.13 -15.04 -1.93
CA HIS A 40 14.86 -14.29 -3.17
C HIS A 40 13.51 -14.68 -3.79
N ALA A 41 13.23 -15.99 -3.91
CA ALA A 41 11.98 -16.48 -4.45
C ALA A 41 10.77 -16.09 -3.60
N LEU A 42 10.88 -16.17 -2.26
CA LEU A 42 9.85 -15.70 -1.35
C LEU A 42 9.63 -14.19 -1.48
N SER A 43 10.69 -13.41 -1.60
CA SER A 43 10.58 -11.96 -1.78
C SER A 43 9.83 -11.60 -3.07
N LYS A 44 10.21 -12.22 -4.19
CA LYS A 44 9.54 -11.97 -5.48
C LYS A 44 8.09 -12.43 -5.50
N GLY A 45 7.79 -13.61 -4.94
CA GLY A 45 6.43 -14.11 -4.84
C GLY A 45 5.56 -13.20 -3.97
N LEU A 46 6.10 -12.74 -2.84
CA LEU A 46 5.39 -11.85 -1.93
C LEU A 46 5.19 -10.46 -2.54
N GLY A 47 6.22 -9.90 -3.18
CA GLY A 47 6.14 -8.64 -3.93
C GLY A 47 5.08 -8.69 -5.02
N LEU A 48 5.05 -9.77 -5.81
CA LEU A 48 4.01 -9.97 -6.83
C LEU A 48 2.60 -10.05 -6.21
N GLY A 49 2.44 -10.78 -5.10
CA GLY A 49 1.18 -10.86 -4.37
C GLY A 49 0.70 -9.47 -3.88
N ILE A 50 1.63 -8.64 -3.40
CA ILE A 50 1.33 -7.28 -2.98
C ILE A 50 0.90 -6.41 -4.17
N VAL A 51 1.62 -6.47 -5.31
CA VAL A 51 1.26 -5.75 -6.55
C VAL A 51 -0.14 -6.14 -7.02
N LEU A 52 -0.45 -7.45 -7.06
CA LEU A 52 -1.78 -7.96 -7.41
C LEU A 52 -2.86 -7.47 -6.44
N GLY A 53 -2.56 -7.42 -5.14
CA GLY A 53 -3.43 -6.80 -4.14
C GLY A 53 -3.71 -5.33 -4.47
N GLY A 54 -2.67 -4.57 -4.83
CA GLY A 54 -2.79 -3.16 -5.25
C GLY A 54 -3.74 -2.95 -6.42
N CYS A 55 -3.82 -3.89 -7.37
CA CYS A 55 -4.78 -3.85 -8.48
C CYS A 55 -6.24 -3.91 -8.04
N ILE A 56 -6.53 -4.52 -6.89
CA ILE A 56 -7.90 -4.84 -6.45
C ILE A 56 -8.36 -3.88 -5.34
N VAL A 57 -7.46 -3.40 -4.48
CA VAL A 57 -7.78 -2.70 -3.23
C VAL A 57 -8.78 -1.55 -3.36
N LYS A 58 -8.71 -0.73 -4.43
CA LYS A 58 -9.62 0.43 -4.60
C LYS A 58 -10.83 0.13 -5.49
N LEU A 59 -10.87 -1.02 -6.17
CA LEU A 59 -11.98 -1.39 -7.06
C LEU A 59 -13.34 -1.46 -6.33
N PRO A 60 -13.48 -2.06 -5.13
CA PRO A 60 -14.77 -2.07 -4.43
C PRO A 60 -15.32 -0.66 -4.16
N GLN A 61 -14.43 0.27 -3.82
CA GLN A 61 -14.79 1.66 -3.57
C GLN A 61 -15.17 2.37 -4.87
N LEU A 62 -14.44 2.13 -5.97
CA LEU A 62 -14.78 2.64 -7.30
C LEU A 62 -16.17 2.16 -7.75
N PHE A 63 -16.46 0.86 -7.62
CA PHE A 63 -17.78 0.30 -7.94
C PHE A 63 -18.89 0.92 -7.08
N LYS A 64 -18.63 1.15 -5.78
CA LYS A 64 -19.59 1.79 -4.88
C LYS A 64 -19.92 3.21 -5.33
N ILE A 65 -18.92 4.00 -5.72
CA ILE A 65 -19.08 5.38 -6.22
C ILE A 65 -19.87 5.39 -7.54
N LEU A 66 -19.54 4.51 -8.48
CA LEU A 66 -20.23 4.42 -9.77
C LEU A 66 -21.70 4.00 -9.60
N LYS A 67 -21.97 3.07 -8.69
CA LYS A 67 -23.34 2.58 -8.41
C LYS A 67 -24.17 3.61 -7.65
N SER A 68 -23.61 4.27 -6.65
CA SER A 68 -24.33 5.28 -5.85
C SER A 68 -24.44 6.64 -6.55
N LYS A 69 -23.56 6.91 -7.53
CA LYS A 69 -23.32 8.25 -8.10
C LYS A 69 -23.12 9.33 -7.02
N SER A 70 -22.58 8.95 -5.88
CA SER A 70 -22.41 9.81 -4.71
C SER A 70 -21.07 9.56 -4.03
N VAL A 71 -20.45 10.64 -3.59
CA VAL A 71 -19.15 10.65 -2.91
C VAL A 71 -19.25 11.16 -1.47
N ALA A 72 -20.45 11.09 -0.89
CA ALA A 72 -20.67 11.40 0.51
C ALA A 72 -19.90 10.45 1.43
N GLY A 73 -19.27 10.99 2.48
CA GLY A 73 -18.54 10.22 3.49
C GLY A 73 -17.10 9.87 3.14
N ILE A 74 -16.58 10.32 1.99
CA ILE A 74 -15.15 10.18 1.62
C ILE A 74 -14.48 11.54 1.45
N SER A 75 -13.22 11.63 1.88
CA SER A 75 -12.44 12.86 1.87
C SER A 75 -11.67 13.02 0.56
N PHE A 76 -11.98 14.07 -0.21
CA PHE A 76 -11.24 14.39 -1.44
C PHE A 76 -9.76 14.65 -1.18
N SER A 77 -9.44 15.42 -0.13
CA SER A 77 -8.07 15.75 0.25
C SER A 77 -7.24 14.50 0.57
N SER A 78 -7.85 13.48 1.19
CA SER A 78 -7.17 12.21 1.44
C SER A 78 -6.79 11.48 0.15
N TYR A 79 -7.68 11.45 -0.85
CA TYR A 79 -7.37 10.87 -2.16
C TYR A 79 -6.28 11.64 -2.91
N VAL A 80 -6.29 12.98 -2.84
CA VAL A 80 -5.23 13.81 -3.44
C VAL A 80 -3.88 13.54 -2.78
N LEU A 81 -3.83 13.48 -1.44
CA LEU A 81 -2.58 13.17 -0.74
C LEU A 81 -2.05 11.77 -1.06
N GLU A 82 -2.92 10.75 -1.12
CA GLU A 82 -2.53 9.40 -1.54
C GLU A 82 -2.02 9.39 -2.99
N LEU A 83 -2.68 10.13 -3.87
CA LEU A 83 -2.32 10.21 -5.28
C LEU A 83 -0.94 10.88 -5.49
N LEU A 84 -0.66 11.97 -4.78
CA LEU A 84 0.65 12.63 -4.76
C LEU A 84 1.72 11.70 -4.18
N ALA A 85 1.44 11.03 -3.06
CA ALA A 85 2.37 10.10 -2.43
C ALA A 85 2.72 8.95 -3.38
N ASN A 86 1.74 8.33 -4.04
CA ASN A 86 1.97 7.26 -5.01
C ASN A 86 2.83 7.71 -6.20
N ALA A 87 2.61 8.92 -6.71
CA ALA A 87 3.43 9.47 -7.81
C ALA A 87 4.89 9.68 -7.39
N ILE A 88 5.11 10.22 -6.18
CA ILE A 88 6.46 10.42 -5.62
C ILE A 88 7.14 9.07 -5.38
N THR A 89 6.44 8.10 -4.78
CA THR A 89 6.93 6.73 -4.57
C THR A 89 7.32 6.08 -5.89
N LEU A 90 6.47 6.20 -6.91
CA LEU A 90 6.75 5.65 -8.23
C LEU A 90 8.01 6.27 -8.85
N ALA A 91 8.09 7.61 -8.92
CA ALA A 91 9.21 8.31 -9.54
C ALA A 91 10.54 8.03 -8.81
N TYR A 92 10.52 8.01 -7.47
CA TYR A 92 11.69 7.73 -6.65
C TYR A 92 12.23 6.31 -6.90
N ASN A 93 11.36 5.29 -6.81
CA ASN A 93 11.78 3.90 -6.97
C ASN A 93 12.21 3.59 -8.42
N TYR A 94 11.53 4.19 -9.41
CA TYR A 94 11.89 4.06 -10.81
C TYR A 94 13.28 4.66 -11.10
N ARG A 95 13.56 5.88 -10.62
CA ARG A 95 14.85 6.55 -10.83
C ARG A 95 16.01 5.86 -10.13
N ARG A 96 15.76 5.19 -9.01
CA ARG A 96 16.75 4.36 -8.31
C ARG A 96 16.97 2.98 -8.95
N GLY A 97 16.18 2.62 -9.97
CA GLY A 97 16.32 1.34 -10.69
C GLY A 97 15.89 0.12 -9.88
N TYR A 98 15.02 0.30 -8.87
CA TYR A 98 14.50 -0.84 -8.10
C TYR A 98 13.57 -1.71 -8.94
N ALA A 99 13.44 -2.97 -8.54
CA ALA A 99 12.56 -3.91 -9.22
C ALA A 99 11.08 -3.46 -9.14
N PHE A 100 10.32 -3.73 -10.20
CA PHE A 100 8.88 -3.40 -10.25
C PHE A 100 8.09 -4.03 -9.10
N THR A 101 8.50 -5.20 -8.59
CA THR A 101 7.90 -5.86 -7.41
C THR A 101 7.91 -5.00 -6.14
N THR A 102 8.81 -4.03 -6.04
CA THR A 102 8.96 -3.14 -4.88
C THR A 102 7.91 -2.01 -4.87
N TYR A 103 7.59 -1.45 -6.03
CA TYR A 103 6.76 -0.24 -6.15
C TYR A 103 5.54 -0.39 -7.07
N GLY A 104 5.38 -1.54 -7.73
CA GLY A 104 4.35 -1.75 -8.75
C GLY A 104 2.93 -1.57 -8.23
N GLU A 105 2.68 -1.85 -6.95
CA GLU A 105 1.40 -1.55 -6.31
C GLU A 105 1.03 -0.06 -6.39
N ALA A 106 2.02 0.84 -6.29
CA ALA A 106 1.80 2.28 -6.25
C ALA A 106 1.34 2.79 -7.61
N VAL A 107 1.76 2.13 -8.70
CA VAL A 107 1.26 2.38 -10.06
C VAL A 107 -0.23 2.09 -10.12
N PHE A 108 -0.65 0.88 -9.72
CA PHE A 108 -2.04 0.46 -9.83
C PHE A 108 -2.95 1.20 -8.86
N ILE A 109 -2.53 1.41 -7.62
CA ILE A 109 -3.29 2.18 -6.63
C ILE A 109 -3.35 3.65 -7.05
N GLY A 110 -2.24 4.22 -7.54
CA GLY A 110 -2.16 5.58 -8.08
C GLY A 110 -3.15 5.80 -9.23
N ALA A 111 -3.18 4.89 -10.20
CA ALA A 111 -4.13 4.94 -11.32
C ALA A 111 -5.59 4.87 -10.85
N GLN A 112 -5.91 3.96 -9.93
CA GLN A 112 -7.27 3.86 -9.37
C GLN A 112 -7.66 5.12 -8.59
N ASN A 113 -6.75 5.66 -7.76
CA ASN A 113 -6.98 6.89 -7.01
C ASN A 113 -7.14 8.12 -7.92
N TYR A 114 -6.42 8.17 -9.05
CA TYR A 114 -6.58 9.22 -10.06
C TYR A 114 -8.01 9.22 -10.61
N VAL A 115 -8.50 8.05 -11.03
CA VAL A 115 -9.88 7.90 -11.54
C VAL A 115 -10.90 8.27 -10.47
N ILE A 116 -10.72 7.78 -9.23
CA ILE A 116 -11.64 8.10 -8.13
C ILE A 116 -11.66 9.62 -7.85
N ALA A 117 -10.51 10.28 -7.80
CA ALA A 117 -10.43 11.72 -7.54
C ALA A 117 -11.16 12.54 -8.62
N LEU A 118 -11.03 12.15 -9.90
CA LEU A 118 -11.76 12.79 -10.99
C LEU A 118 -13.28 12.56 -10.89
N LEU A 119 -13.70 11.33 -10.63
CA LEU A 119 -15.12 11.00 -10.43
C LEU A 119 -15.73 11.75 -9.26
N MET A 120 -14.98 11.97 -8.18
CA MET A 120 -15.43 12.77 -7.04
C MET A 120 -15.77 14.21 -7.45
N LEU A 121 -14.94 14.84 -8.28
CA LEU A 121 -15.18 16.20 -8.75
C LEU A 121 -16.33 16.26 -9.77
N ILE A 122 -16.42 15.27 -10.66
CA ILE A 122 -17.50 15.17 -11.65
C ILE A 122 -18.86 14.99 -10.95
N PHE A 123 -18.98 14.06 -10.00
CA PHE A 123 -20.23 13.84 -9.26
C PHE A 123 -20.57 14.94 -8.26
N ALA A 124 -19.60 15.78 -7.88
CA ALA A 124 -19.85 17.02 -7.15
C ALA A 124 -20.32 18.19 -8.05
N GLY A 125 -20.53 17.96 -9.35
CA GLY A 125 -20.93 18.99 -10.31
C GLY A 125 -19.81 19.96 -10.71
N ARG A 126 -18.54 19.62 -10.43
CA ARG A 126 -17.36 20.47 -10.66
C ARG A 126 -16.47 19.90 -11.78
N ALA A 127 -17.06 19.65 -12.95
CA ALA A 127 -16.35 19.00 -14.06
C ALA A 127 -15.12 19.78 -14.57
N SER A 128 -15.17 21.11 -14.61
CA SER A 128 -14.03 21.95 -14.97
C SER A 128 -12.86 21.78 -14.00
N LEU A 129 -13.14 21.73 -12.70
CA LEU A 129 -12.13 21.47 -11.68
C LEU A 129 -11.54 20.06 -11.82
N ALA A 130 -12.33 19.07 -12.27
CA ALA A 130 -11.84 17.72 -12.54
C ALA A 130 -10.77 17.74 -13.65
N VAL A 131 -11.04 18.41 -14.77
CA VAL A 131 -10.09 18.53 -15.89
C VAL A 131 -8.81 19.23 -15.45
N VAL A 132 -8.93 20.38 -14.77
CA VAL A 132 -7.76 21.14 -14.29
C VAL A 132 -6.94 20.31 -13.30
N THR A 133 -7.59 19.68 -12.32
CA THR A 133 -6.91 18.82 -11.33
C THR A 133 -6.21 17.65 -12.02
N GLY A 134 -6.87 17.02 -13.00
CA GLY A 134 -6.32 15.91 -13.76
C GLY A 134 -5.08 16.30 -14.57
N ALA A 135 -5.11 17.46 -15.23
CA ALA A 135 -4.01 18.00 -16.00
C ALA A 135 -2.82 18.42 -15.11
N LEU A 136 -3.10 19.12 -14.00
CA LEU A 136 -2.08 19.51 -13.02
C LEU A 136 -1.38 18.29 -12.42
N PHE A 137 -2.14 17.23 -12.09
CA PHE A 137 -1.55 16.00 -11.59
C PHE A 137 -0.69 15.30 -12.64
N ALA A 138 -1.14 15.24 -13.90
CA ALA A 138 -0.34 14.67 -14.98
C ALA A 138 0.98 15.43 -15.19
N ALA A 139 0.92 16.77 -15.20
CA ALA A 139 2.11 17.62 -15.28
C ALA A 139 3.06 17.41 -14.09
N PHE A 140 2.51 17.32 -12.87
CA PHE A 140 3.27 17.00 -11.66
C PHE A 140 3.96 15.63 -11.77
N ALA A 141 3.22 14.59 -12.19
CA ALA A 141 3.77 13.25 -12.33
C ALA A 141 4.93 13.23 -13.35
N ILE A 142 4.75 13.85 -14.52
CA ILE A 142 5.79 13.95 -15.55
C ILE A 142 7.03 14.69 -15.01
N ALA A 143 6.83 15.80 -14.29
CA ALA A 143 7.94 16.58 -13.72
C ALA A 143 8.80 15.78 -12.74
N LEU A 144 8.23 14.84 -11.98
CA LEU A 144 8.99 14.01 -11.02
C LEU A 144 10.00 13.06 -11.71
N PHE A 145 9.69 12.60 -12.93
CA PHE A 145 10.60 11.75 -13.70
C PHE A 145 11.75 12.53 -14.33
N GLU A 146 11.58 13.84 -14.50
CA GLU A 146 12.53 14.67 -15.20
C GLU A 146 13.57 15.27 -14.23
N VAL A 147 14.81 14.77 -14.31
CA VAL A 147 15.91 15.14 -13.41
C VAL A 147 16.22 16.64 -13.43
N SER A 148 16.06 17.27 -14.61
CA SER A 148 16.28 18.70 -14.80
C SER A 148 15.26 19.59 -14.08
N VAL A 149 14.06 19.07 -13.82
CA VAL A 149 12.99 19.79 -13.10
C VAL A 149 13.03 19.45 -11.61
N VAL A 150 13.16 18.16 -11.27
CA VAL A 150 13.20 17.68 -9.89
C VAL A 150 14.50 16.91 -9.67
N GLY A 151 15.47 17.55 -9.01
CA GLY A 151 16.74 16.91 -8.64
C GLY A 151 16.57 15.77 -7.62
N ASP A 152 17.56 14.87 -7.53
CA ASP A 152 17.50 13.68 -6.66
C ASP A 152 17.32 14.01 -5.18
N THR A 153 17.93 15.10 -4.69
CA THR A 153 17.79 15.56 -3.30
C THR A 153 16.35 15.98 -2.99
N LEU A 154 15.72 16.73 -3.90
CA LEU A 154 14.33 17.15 -3.74
C LEU A 154 13.41 15.92 -3.79
N LEU A 155 13.61 15.03 -4.75
CA LEU A 155 12.81 13.81 -4.87
C LEU A 155 12.94 12.90 -3.64
N SER A 156 14.15 12.74 -3.10
CA SER A 156 14.40 11.96 -1.88
C SER A 156 13.71 12.60 -0.66
N THR A 157 13.73 13.93 -0.57
CA THR A 157 13.04 14.68 0.48
C THR A 157 11.52 14.50 0.37
N LEU A 158 10.97 14.66 -0.83
CA LEU A 158 9.55 14.42 -1.11
C LEU A 158 9.15 12.99 -0.76
N TYR A 159 9.96 12.00 -1.12
CA TYR A 159 9.73 10.60 -0.77
C TYR A 159 9.74 10.41 0.75
N GLY A 160 10.71 10.99 1.46
CA GLY A 160 10.75 10.95 2.93
C GLY A 160 9.49 11.56 3.57
N LEU A 161 8.93 12.62 3.00
CA LEU A 161 7.68 13.23 3.46
C LEU A 161 6.44 12.37 3.22
N THR A 162 6.48 11.41 2.29
CA THR A 162 5.39 10.44 2.11
C THR A 162 5.27 9.46 3.28
N ILE A 163 6.37 9.18 3.98
CA ILE A 163 6.41 8.21 5.08
C ILE A 163 5.50 8.65 6.25
N PRO A 164 5.63 9.88 6.81
CA PRO A 164 4.70 10.38 7.82
C PRO A 164 3.25 10.41 7.35
N LEU A 165 3.00 10.72 6.08
CA LEU A 165 1.63 10.75 5.54
C LEU A 165 0.95 9.39 5.65
N VAL A 166 1.65 8.31 5.31
CA VAL A 166 1.12 6.93 5.42
C VAL A 166 0.82 6.57 6.88
N ILE A 167 1.72 6.92 7.80
CA ILE A 167 1.60 6.58 9.23
C ILE A 167 0.53 7.42 9.93
N SER A 168 0.33 8.68 9.49
CA SER A 168 -0.61 9.62 10.10
C SER A 168 -2.04 9.07 10.18
N SER A 169 -2.44 8.21 9.24
CA SER A 169 -3.75 7.55 9.24
C SER A 169 -3.96 6.59 10.42
N ARG A 170 -2.87 6.02 10.97
CA ARG A 170 -2.91 5.01 12.04
C ARG A 170 -2.83 5.64 13.43
N ILE A 171 -2.17 6.78 13.58
CA ILE A 171 -1.96 7.43 14.89
C ILE A 171 -3.29 7.74 15.62
N PRO A 172 -4.30 8.37 14.99
CA PRO A 172 -5.58 8.62 15.66
C PRO A 172 -6.30 7.32 16.06
N GLN A 173 -6.17 6.27 15.25
CA GLN A 173 -6.77 4.96 15.52
C GLN A 173 -6.11 4.32 16.75
N ILE A 174 -4.78 4.29 16.78
CA ILE A 174 -3.98 3.79 17.92
C ILE A 174 -4.33 4.53 19.21
N TYR A 175 -4.39 5.87 19.15
CA TYR A 175 -4.72 6.70 20.30
C TYR A 175 -6.16 6.44 20.79
N THR A 176 -7.12 6.37 19.87
CA THR A 176 -8.54 6.16 20.20
C THR A 176 -8.76 4.82 20.87
N ILE A 177 -8.18 3.75 20.34
CA ILE A 177 -8.28 2.41 20.94
C ILE A 177 -7.61 2.38 22.30
N HIS A 178 -6.42 2.98 22.44
CA HIS A 178 -5.72 3.03 23.72
C HIS A 178 -6.49 3.82 24.78
N LYS A 179 -7.10 4.94 24.40
CA LYS A 179 -7.87 5.80 25.31
C LYS A 179 -9.18 5.14 25.73
N ASN A 180 -9.90 4.54 24.78
CA ASN A 180 -11.21 3.95 25.03
C ASN A 180 -11.14 2.51 25.53
N LYS A 181 -9.96 1.86 25.48
CA LYS A 181 -9.73 0.46 25.86
C LYS A 181 -10.69 -0.51 25.15
N PHE A 182 -11.12 -0.16 23.95
CA PHE A 182 -12.15 -0.85 23.18
C PHE A 182 -11.89 -0.68 21.68
N THR A 183 -12.03 -1.75 20.91
CA THR A 183 -11.74 -1.79 19.46
C THR A 183 -12.93 -1.36 18.60
N GLY A 184 -14.16 -1.45 19.12
CA GLY A 184 -15.36 -1.00 18.42
C GLY A 184 -15.65 -1.78 17.15
N GLN A 185 -16.03 -1.04 16.09
CA GLN A 185 -16.37 -1.59 14.77
C GLN A 185 -15.14 -1.82 13.87
N LEU A 186 -13.93 -1.79 14.44
CA LEU A 186 -12.72 -2.04 13.68
C LEU A 186 -12.67 -3.50 13.25
N SER A 187 -12.51 -3.73 11.94
CA SER A 187 -12.43 -5.08 11.39
C SER A 187 -11.09 -5.73 11.78
N ALA A 188 -11.15 -6.77 12.61
CA ALA A 188 -10.00 -7.61 12.95
C ALA A 188 -9.27 -8.12 11.71
N PHE A 189 -10.06 -8.62 10.75
CA PHE A 189 -9.55 -9.11 9.48
C PHE A 189 -8.72 -8.04 8.76
N ALA A 190 -9.23 -6.81 8.69
CA ALA A 190 -8.50 -5.71 8.06
C ALA A 190 -7.20 -5.38 8.82
N VAL A 191 -7.24 -5.30 10.15
CA VAL A 191 -6.06 -4.99 10.98
C VAL A 191 -4.95 -6.01 10.77
N PHE A 192 -5.26 -7.31 10.84
CA PHE A 192 -4.27 -8.36 10.62
C PHE A 192 -3.77 -8.41 9.19
N ASN A 193 -4.62 -8.16 8.19
CA ASN A 193 -4.16 -8.06 6.80
C ASN A 193 -3.18 -6.89 6.60
N TYR A 194 -3.42 -5.73 7.22
CA TYR A 194 -2.46 -4.61 7.15
C TYR A 194 -1.15 -4.94 7.86
N PHE A 195 -1.21 -5.60 9.01
CA PHE A 195 0.00 -6.08 9.71
C PHE A 195 0.80 -7.06 8.84
N LEU A 196 0.16 -8.10 8.30
CA LEU A 196 0.82 -9.08 7.44
C LEU A 196 1.37 -8.45 6.16
N GLY A 197 0.60 -7.56 5.52
CA GLY A 197 1.04 -6.86 4.31
C GLY A 197 2.24 -5.93 4.54
N THR A 198 2.30 -5.25 5.70
CA THR A 198 3.46 -4.42 6.06
C THR A 198 4.66 -5.24 6.51
N ALA A 199 4.46 -6.38 7.17
CA ALA A 199 5.51 -7.36 7.46
C ALA A 199 6.13 -7.91 6.16
N ALA A 200 5.26 -8.25 5.22
CA ALA A 200 5.63 -8.69 3.89
C ALA A 200 6.46 -7.63 3.16
N ARG A 201 6.02 -6.37 3.17
CA ARG A 201 6.78 -5.26 2.59
C ARG A 201 8.15 -5.10 3.24
N LEU A 202 8.22 -5.14 4.58
CA LEU A 202 9.49 -5.03 5.30
C LEU A 202 10.46 -6.14 4.88
N PHE A 203 9.99 -7.38 4.78
CA PHE A 203 10.80 -8.49 4.30
C PHE A 203 11.28 -8.27 2.86
N THR A 204 10.38 -7.89 1.93
CA THR A 204 10.78 -7.65 0.54
C THR A 204 11.77 -6.49 0.41
N THR A 205 11.62 -5.43 1.21
CA THR A 205 12.53 -4.29 1.22
C THR A 205 13.91 -4.69 1.73
N LEU A 206 14.00 -5.50 2.79
CA LEU A 206 15.28 -6.01 3.31
C LEU A 206 16.03 -6.91 2.30
N VAL A 207 15.30 -7.57 1.39
CA VAL A 207 15.88 -8.50 0.41
C VAL A 207 16.17 -7.81 -0.93
N GLU A 208 15.32 -6.89 -1.38
CA GLU A 208 15.39 -6.32 -2.74
C GLU A 208 15.89 -4.87 -2.80
N VAL A 209 15.96 -4.15 -1.69
CA VAL A 209 16.23 -2.71 -1.69
C VAL A 209 17.37 -2.36 -0.73
N ASP A 210 18.48 -1.88 -1.30
CA ASP A 210 19.60 -1.34 -0.54
C ASP A 210 19.45 0.19 -0.37
N ASP A 211 18.40 0.60 0.35
CA ASP A 211 18.10 2.01 0.62
C ASP A 211 17.48 2.21 2.00
N SER A 212 18.22 2.92 2.86
CA SER A 212 17.83 3.21 4.23
C SER A 212 16.52 4.00 4.33
N LEU A 213 16.22 4.88 3.38
CA LEU A 213 15.00 5.69 3.41
C LEU A 213 13.76 4.83 3.12
N VAL A 214 13.85 3.93 2.13
CA VAL A 214 12.78 2.96 1.85
C VAL A 214 12.60 2.00 3.03
N LEU A 215 13.71 1.52 3.60
CA LEU A 215 13.69 0.62 4.75
C LEU A 215 13.06 1.26 5.99
N VAL A 216 13.43 2.50 6.33
CA VAL A 216 12.83 3.24 7.46
C VAL A 216 11.33 3.39 7.26
N GLY A 217 10.87 3.70 6.04
CA GLY A 217 9.45 3.75 5.72
C GLY A 217 8.74 2.42 5.99
N ALA A 218 9.32 1.31 5.52
CA ALA A 218 8.76 -0.03 5.73
C ALA A 218 8.74 -0.43 7.23
N VAL A 219 9.81 -0.14 7.97
CA VAL A 219 9.89 -0.40 9.42
C VAL A 219 8.82 0.38 10.18
N LEU A 220 8.70 1.69 9.93
CA LEU A 220 7.72 2.51 10.62
C LEU A 220 6.28 2.10 10.30
N ALA A 221 5.99 1.75 9.04
CA ALA A 221 4.70 1.21 8.65
C ALA A 221 4.39 -0.12 9.35
N PHE A 222 5.37 -1.02 9.42
CA PHE A 222 5.23 -2.29 10.14
C PHE A 222 5.00 -2.10 11.63
N LEU A 223 5.75 -1.22 12.29
CA LEU A 223 5.59 -0.91 13.71
C LEU A 223 4.20 -0.33 14.02
N ALA A 224 3.73 0.63 13.22
CA ALA A 224 2.41 1.22 13.42
C ALA A 224 1.27 0.17 13.31
N ASN A 225 1.36 -0.74 12.33
CA ASN A 225 0.35 -1.79 12.17
C ASN A 225 0.50 -2.91 13.21
N SER A 226 1.72 -3.20 13.67
CA SER A 226 1.98 -4.10 14.79
C SER A 226 1.31 -3.62 16.08
N VAL A 227 1.40 -2.32 16.38
CA VAL A 227 0.72 -1.73 17.55
C VAL A 227 -0.79 -1.89 17.44
N LEU A 228 -1.39 -1.63 16.27
CA LEU A 228 -2.83 -1.84 16.06
C LEU A 228 -3.23 -3.31 16.22
N ALA A 229 -2.45 -4.24 15.67
CA ALA A 229 -2.70 -5.68 15.82
C ALA A 229 -2.62 -6.12 17.29
N ALA A 230 -1.62 -5.64 18.03
CA ALA A 230 -1.48 -5.91 19.46
C ALA A 230 -2.66 -5.33 20.27
N GLN A 231 -3.08 -4.10 19.97
CA GLN A 231 -4.27 -3.50 20.58
C GLN A 231 -5.55 -4.28 20.25
N MET A 232 -5.67 -4.77 19.02
CA MET A 232 -6.83 -5.58 18.60
C MET A 232 -6.92 -6.87 19.41
N LEU A 233 -5.79 -7.56 19.64
CA LEU A 233 -5.72 -8.75 20.49
C LEU A 233 -6.02 -8.43 21.96
N TYR A 234 -5.40 -7.37 22.48
CA TYR A 234 -5.51 -7.04 23.90
C TYR A 234 -6.92 -6.57 24.31
N TYR A 235 -7.61 -5.82 23.45
CA TYR A 235 -8.94 -5.28 23.72
C TYR A 235 -10.07 -6.03 22.99
N TRP A 236 -9.81 -7.24 22.47
CA TRP A 236 -10.75 -8.00 21.63
C TRP A 236 -12.15 -8.19 22.24
N ASN A 237 -12.19 -8.45 23.56
CA ASN A 237 -13.43 -8.68 24.32
C ASN A 237 -13.70 -7.56 25.34
N ALA A 238 -13.06 -6.40 25.20
CA ALA A 238 -13.28 -5.32 26.14
C ALA A 238 -14.72 -4.77 25.98
N PRO A 239 -15.47 -4.55 27.07
CA PRO A 239 -16.81 -3.99 27.00
C PRO A 239 -16.77 -2.52 26.55
N ALA A 240 -17.81 -2.08 25.83
CA ALA A 240 -17.93 -0.69 25.43
C ALA A 240 -17.97 0.25 26.66
N PRO A 241 -17.32 1.42 26.62
CA PRO A 241 -17.38 2.39 27.71
C PRO A 241 -18.84 2.84 27.96
N LYS A 242 -19.32 2.67 29.20
CA LYS A 242 -20.73 2.92 29.59
C LYS A 242 -21.19 4.38 29.46
N GLU A 243 -20.27 5.34 29.33
CA GLU A 243 -20.56 6.77 29.54
C GLU A 243 -20.68 7.62 28.27
N LYS A 244 -20.24 7.15 27.09
CA LYS A 244 -20.07 8.01 25.90
C LYS A 244 -21.07 7.85 24.76
N TYR A 245 -21.95 6.85 24.80
CA TYR A 245 -22.91 6.55 23.72
C TYR A 245 -24.37 6.63 24.15
N ARG A 246 -24.67 7.29 25.28
CA ARG A 246 -26.05 7.67 25.61
C ARG A 246 -26.42 8.82 24.69
N LEU A 247 -26.89 8.51 23.48
CA LEU A 247 -27.71 9.44 22.68
C LEU A 247 -28.74 10.02 23.64
N ASP A 248 -28.91 11.35 23.60
CA ASP A 248 -29.77 12.16 24.46
C ASP A 248 -31.27 11.79 24.33
N SER A 249 -31.65 10.55 24.57
CA SER A 249 -33.02 10.05 24.57
C SER A 249 -33.75 10.39 25.88
N LYS A 250 -33.31 11.42 26.61
CA LYS A 250 -33.94 11.92 27.84
C LYS A 250 -34.22 13.43 27.78
N LYS A 251 -34.80 13.88 26.66
CA LYS A 251 -35.59 15.12 26.58
C LYS A 251 -36.88 14.85 25.79
N ALA A 252 -37.74 14.02 26.36
CA ALA A 252 -39.15 13.91 25.99
C ALA A 252 -39.88 13.11 27.08
N GLU A 253 -40.08 13.74 28.23
CA GLU A 253 -41.17 13.45 29.18
C GLU A 253 -41.45 14.73 29.97
#